data_AF-A0A9D7D7H6-F1
#
_entry.id   AF-A0A9D7D7H6-F1
#
_cell.length_a   1.000
_cell.length_b   1.000
_cell.length_c   1.000
_cell.angle_alpha   90.00
_cell.angle_beta   90.00
_cell.angle_gamma   90.00
#
_symmetry.space_group_name_H-M   'P 1'
#
loop_
_entity.id
_entity.type
_entity.pdbx_description
1 polymer ?
#
loop_
_entity_poly.entity_id
_entity_poly.type
_entity_poly.pdbx_seq_one_letter_code
_entity_poly.pdbx_strand_id
1 'polypeptide(L)'
;MTDLRSGQEVWTLTEAQTSRRSERPSVAAYLRGDRALAIGDITGSAPDRPCVSIHQPIQIDDQARYLLSAELDVADMQQALMADVSPPDIGAVVDRQGNFIARTLDYQEMLGQPATQYVRSAIAEAPSGVYEGVTYEGLRNRTAYVTSPLSGFSTHIAIPRVGLSALAAGSAGLGFLALLVALLTAALGIVYAVREQARWRAVERTRARSQ
;
A
#
# COMPACT_ATOMS: atom_id res chain seq x y z
N MET A 1 -6.88 -34.73 -6.51
CA MET A 1 -6.83 -35.55 -5.30
C MET A 1 -5.74 -36.58 -5.47
N THR A 2 -4.78 -36.58 -4.55
CA THR A 2 -3.56 -37.42 -4.62
C THR A 2 -3.56 -38.40 -3.46
N ASP A 3 -3.19 -39.66 -3.71
CA ASP A 3 -2.95 -40.65 -2.65
C ASP A 3 -1.56 -40.43 -2.06
N LEU A 4 -1.51 -40.14 -0.76
CA LEU A 4 -0.28 -39.81 -0.05
C LEU A 4 0.67 -41.01 0.12
N ARG A 5 0.18 -42.25 -0.03
CA ARG A 5 1.03 -43.45 0.04
C ARG A 5 1.77 -43.72 -1.26
N SER A 6 1.13 -43.44 -2.39
CA SER A 6 1.67 -43.75 -3.72
C SER A 6 2.19 -42.52 -4.47
N GLY A 7 1.86 -41.31 -4.01
CA GLY A 7 2.14 -40.05 -4.73
C GLY A 7 1.31 -39.88 -6.00
N GLN A 8 0.40 -40.82 -6.30
CA GLN A 8 -0.35 -40.82 -7.56
C GLN A 8 -1.61 -39.96 -7.45
N GLU A 9 -1.89 -39.16 -8.49
CA GLU A 9 -3.16 -38.46 -8.62
C GLU A 9 -4.28 -39.47 -8.93
N VAL A 10 -5.28 -39.55 -8.06
CA VAL A 10 -6.39 -40.51 -8.15
C VAL A 10 -7.62 -39.86 -8.80
N TRP A 11 -7.76 -38.54 -8.73
CA TRP A 11 -8.91 -37.81 -9.29
C TRP A 11 -8.63 -36.32 -9.54
N THR A 12 -9.19 -35.72 -10.60
CA THR A 12 -9.06 -34.29 -10.92
C THR A 12 -10.37 -33.69 -11.42
N LEU A 13 -10.62 -32.41 -11.13
CA LEU A 13 -11.84 -31.68 -11.52
C LEU A 13 -11.81 -31.21 -12.98
N THR A 14 -10.62 -31.01 -13.54
CA THR A 14 -10.47 -30.26 -14.78
C THR A 14 -10.61 -31.13 -16.03
N GLU A 15 -10.66 -32.46 -15.91
CA GLU A 15 -10.87 -33.37 -17.05
C GLU A 15 -11.18 -34.82 -16.61
N ALA A 16 -12.06 -35.50 -17.35
CA ALA A 16 -12.51 -36.87 -17.08
C ALA A 16 -11.50 -37.98 -17.47
N GLN A 17 -10.23 -37.65 -17.72
CA GLN A 17 -9.23 -38.64 -18.15
C GLN A 17 -8.13 -38.88 -17.11
N THR A 18 -8.27 -40.03 -16.45
CA THR A 18 -7.23 -40.76 -15.72
C THR A 18 -6.07 -41.12 -16.64
N SER A 19 -5.11 -40.22 -16.83
CA SER A 19 -3.76 -40.60 -17.29
C SER A 19 -2.78 -40.22 -16.19
N ARG A 20 -1.86 -41.14 -15.86
CA ARG A 20 -0.82 -40.97 -14.84
C ARG A 20 -0.03 -39.69 -15.11
N ARG A 21 -0.43 -38.57 -14.52
CA ARG A 21 0.34 -37.35 -14.55
C ARG A 21 1.38 -37.42 -13.45
N SER A 22 2.60 -36.98 -13.78
CA SER A 22 3.65 -36.72 -12.80
C SER A 22 3.12 -35.80 -11.70
N GLU A 23 3.59 -35.99 -10.46
CA GLU A 23 3.22 -35.16 -9.31
C GLU A 23 3.26 -33.66 -9.67
N ARG A 24 2.16 -32.94 -9.41
CA ARG A 24 2.10 -31.48 -9.63
C ARG A 24 3.18 -30.80 -8.76
N PRO A 25 3.87 -29.76 -9.28
CA PRO A 25 4.91 -29.06 -8.51
C PRO A 25 4.42 -28.56 -7.15
N SER A 26 3.17 -28.09 -7.07
CA SER A 26 2.50 -27.66 -5.83
C SER A 26 2.33 -28.80 -4.82
N VAL A 27 1.87 -29.96 -5.28
CA VAL A 27 1.75 -31.17 -4.45
C VAL A 27 3.11 -31.66 -4.00
N ALA A 28 4.10 -31.71 -4.89
CA ALA A 28 5.47 -32.10 -4.56
C ALA A 28 6.14 -31.09 -3.59
N ALA A 29 5.81 -29.81 -3.69
CA ALA A 29 6.25 -28.78 -2.74
C ALA A 29 5.59 -28.98 -1.37
N TYR A 30 4.28 -29.24 -1.31
CA TYR A 30 3.57 -29.57 -0.07
C TYR A 30 4.13 -30.83 0.61
N LEU A 31 4.43 -31.88 -0.18
CA LEU A 31 4.96 -33.14 0.35
C LEU A 31 6.38 -33.03 0.91
N ARG A 32 7.22 -32.17 0.31
CA ARG A 32 8.61 -31.87 0.72
C ARG A 32 8.71 -30.80 1.80
N GLY A 33 7.76 -29.88 1.83
CA GLY A 33 7.72 -28.75 2.74
C GLY A 33 7.02 -29.08 4.05
N ASP A 34 6.68 -28.02 4.78
CA ASP A 34 5.95 -28.13 6.03
C ASP A 34 4.48 -28.46 5.74
N ARG A 35 4.12 -29.75 5.89
CA ARG A 35 2.77 -30.31 5.63
C ARG A 35 1.66 -29.71 6.49
N ALA A 36 1.97 -28.68 7.27
CA ALA A 36 1.05 -27.86 8.04
C ALA A 36 0.38 -26.76 7.21
N LEU A 37 0.96 -26.35 6.06
CA LEU A 37 0.44 -25.23 5.29
C LEU A 37 -0.65 -25.68 4.31
N ALA A 38 -1.90 -25.38 4.66
CA ALA A 38 -3.04 -25.61 3.80
C ALA A 38 -3.10 -24.66 2.59
N ILE A 39 -2.38 -23.54 2.62
CA ILE A 39 -2.27 -22.60 1.50
C ILE A 39 -0.77 -22.38 1.24
N GLY A 40 -0.33 -22.73 0.04
CA GLY A 40 1.03 -22.54 -0.42
C GLY A 40 1.27 -21.10 -0.89
N ASP A 41 2.54 -20.72 -0.97
CA ASP A 41 2.96 -19.45 -1.56
C ASP A 41 2.74 -19.45 -3.08
N ILE A 42 3.07 -18.34 -3.76
CA ILE A 42 2.92 -18.24 -5.21
C ILE A 42 3.88 -19.21 -5.91
N THR A 43 3.35 -20.36 -6.33
CA THR A 43 4.09 -21.38 -7.07
C THR A 43 3.21 -21.82 -8.24
N GLY A 44 3.51 -21.35 -9.44
CA GLY A 44 2.79 -21.78 -10.63
C GLY A 44 2.99 -23.27 -10.92
N SER A 45 1.96 -23.94 -11.44
CA SER A 45 2.08 -25.26 -12.08
C SER A 45 2.99 -25.23 -13.32
N ALA A 46 3.22 -24.03 -13.87
CA ALA A 46 4.22 -23.69 -14.89
C ALA A 46 4.65 -22.22 -14.70
N PRO A 47 5.84 -21.81 -15.15
CA PRO A 47 6.30 -20.41 -15.07
C PRO A 47 5.30 -19.39 -15.64
N ASP A 48 4.54 -19.79 -16.66
CA ASP A 48 3.63 -18.92 -17.41
C ASP A 48 2.22 -18.81 -16.81
N ARG A 49 1.93 -19.55 -15.72
CA ARG A 49 0.62 -19.54 -15.05
C ARG A 49 0.81 -19.60 -13.52
N PRO A 50 1.17 -18.47 -12.89
CA PRO A 50 1.25 -18.39 -11.45
C PRO A 50 -0.10 -18.71 -10.81
N CYS A 51 -0.08 -19.48 -9.75
CA CYS A 51 -1.27 -19.83 -8.98
C CYS A 51 -0.91 -19.97 -7.51
N VAL A 52 -1.91 -19.84 -6.66
CA VAL A 52 -1.83 -20.16 -5.23
C VAL A 52 -2.45 -21.53 -5.05
N SER A 53 -1.72 -22.44 -4.41
CA SER A 53 -2.20 -23.80 -4.19
C SER A 53 -2.84 -23.94 -2.81
N ILE A 54 -3.99 -24.59 -2.75
CA ILE A 54 -4.70 -24.93 -1.52
C ILE A 54 -4.67 -26.45 -1.37
N HIS A 55 -4.19 -26.92 -0.23
CA HIS A 55 -3.99 -28.32 0.11
C HIS A 55 -4.81 -28.68 1.35
N GLN A 56 -5.71 -29.66 1.20
CA GLN A 56 -6.52 -30.19 2.30
C GLN A 56 -6.23 -31.69 2.47
N PRO A 57 -5.53 -32.11 3.53
CA PRO A 57 -5.39 -33.53 3.82
C PRO A 57 -6.75 -34.11 4.24
N ILE A 58 -7.07 -35.27 3.68
CA ILE A 58 -8.24 -36.08 4.02
C ILE A 58 -7.76 -37.22 4.90
N GLN A 59 -8.23 -37.20 6.14
CA GLN A 59 -7.91 -38.20 7.17
C GLN A 59 -8.85 -39.41 7.00
N ILE A 60 -8.28 -40.62 7.05
CA ILE A 60 -9.01 -41.88 7.12
C ILE A 60 -8.30 -42.73 8.18
N ASP A 61 -9.04 -43.22 9.17
CA ASP A 61 -8.49 -43.95 10.33
C ASP A 61 -7.41 -43.13 11.07
N ASP A 62 -7.66 -41.82 11.30
CA ASP A 62 -6.74 -40.85 11.90
C ASP A 62 -5.37 -40.71 11.20
N GLN A 63 -5.29 -41.13 9.93
CA GLN A 63 -4.11 -40.98 9.09
C GLN A 63 -4.43 -40.24 7.79
N ALA A 64 -3.55 -39.31 7.41
CA ALA A 64 -3.72 -38.57 6.17
C ALA A 64 -3.51 -39.55 5.00
N ARG A 65 -4.60 -39.90 4.32
CA ARG A 65 -4.60 -40.90 3.24
C ARG A 65 -4.63 -40.24 1.87
N TYR A 66 -5.38 -39.16 1.73
CA TYR A 66 -5.49 -38.42 0.48
C TYR A 66 -5.18 -36.94 0.70
N LEU A 67 -4.74 -36.27 -0.35
CA LEU A 67 -4.58 -34.83 -0.42
C LEU A 67 -5.51 -34.28 -1.48
N LEU A 68 -6.50 -33.48 -1.06
CA LEU A 68 -7.24 -32.64 -1.98
C LEU A 68 -6.40 -31.41 -2.27
N SER A 69 -6.25 -31.05 -3.54
CA SER A 69 -5.49 -29.87 -3.95
C SER A 69 -6.29 -29.08 -4.97
N ALA A 70 -6.36 -27.77 -4.76
CA ALA A 70 -6.96 -26.81 -5.68
C ALA A 70 -5.92 -25.73 -6.00
N GLU A 71 -5.99 -25.13 -7.17
CA GLU A 71 -5.15 -24.00 -7.56
C GLU A 71 -6.06 -22.81 -7.85
N LEU A 72 -5.79 -21.69 -7.18
CA LEU A 72 -6.46 -20.42 -7.38
C LEU A 72 -5.62 -19.57 -8.34
N ASP A 73 -6.25 -18.97 -9.33
CA ASP A 73 -5.59 -18.04 -10.23
C ASP A 73 -5.30 -16.73 -9.49
N VAL A 74 -4.06 -16.25 -9.58
CA VAL A 74 -3.68 -14.96 -8.99
C VAL A 74 -4.40 -13.78 -9.67
N ALA A 75 -4.91 -13.97 -10.89
CA ALA A 75 -5.76 -13.01 -11.57
C ALA A 75 -7.07 -12.72 -10.82
N ASP A 76 -7.64 -13.69 -10.12
CA ASP A 76 -8.85 -13.48 -9.30
C ASP A 76 -8.55 -12.55 -8.11
N MET A 77 -7.38 -12.72 -7.50
CA MET A 77 -6.91 -11.84 -6.41
C MET A 77 -6.61 -10.43 -6.92
N GLN A 78 -6.03 -10.32 -8.12
CA GLN A 78 -5.81 -9.04 -8.79
C GLN A 78 -7.14 -8.33 -9.06
N GLN A 79 -8.14 -9.04 -9.57
CA GLN A 79 -9.45 -8.45 -9.87
C GLN A 79 -10.16 -7.97 -8.60
N ALA A 80 -10.12 -8.77 -7.54
CA ALA A 80 -10.66 -8.37 -6.23
C ALA A 80 -9.97 -7.11 -5.69
N LEU A 81 -8.63 -7.06 -5.74
CA LEU A 81 -7.86 -5.90 -5.29
C LEU A 81 -8.21 -4.63 -6.09
N MET A 82 -8.38 -4.73 -7.41
CA MET A 82 -8.75 -3.61 -8.27
C MET A 82 -10.19 -3.12 -8.06
N ALA A 83 -11.07 -3.96 -7.53
CA ALA A 83 -12.44 -3.55 -7.21
C ALA A 83 -12.50 -2.61 -6.00
N ASP A 84 -11.59 -2.79 -5.04
CA ASP A 84 -11.58 -2.07 -3.76
C ASP A 84 -10.58 -0.92 -3.71
N VAL A 85 -9.54 -0.92 -4.54
CA VAL A 85 -8.47 0.09 -4.52
C VAL A 85 -8.41 0.81 -5.87
N SER A 86 -8.54 2.13 -5.82
CA SER A 86 -8.51 3.00 -6.99
C SER A 86 -7.46 4.11 -6.85
N PRO A 87 -6.96 4.67 -7.97
CA PRO A 87 -6.02 5.78 -7.92
C PRO A 87 -6.58 6.97 -7.12
N PRO A 88 -5.73 7.70 -6.37
CA PRO A 88 -4.26 7.67 -6.42
C PRO A 88 -3.60 6.64 -5.49
N ASP A 89 -4.38 5.79 -4.84
CA ASP A 89 -3.85 4.78 -3.92
C ASP A 89 -3.28 3.57 -4.69
N ILE A 90 -2.28 2.91 -4.10
CA ILE A 90 -1.68 1.70 -4.67
C ILE A 90 -1.94 0.52 -3.73
N GLY A 91 -2.67 -0.47 -4.22
CA GLY A 91 -2.95 -1.71 -3.52
C GLY A 91 -1.94 -2.78 -3.89
N ALA A 92 -1.59 -3.65 -2.94
CA ALA A 92 -0.81 -4.85 -3.18
C ALA A 92 -1.24 -6.00 -2.26
N VAL A 93 -1.15 -7.23 -2.76
CA VAL A 93 -1.19 -8.44 -1.94
C VAL A 93 0.15 -9.15 -2.08
N VAL A 94 0.75 -9.57 -0.97
CA VAL A 94 2.03 -10.30 -0.95
C VAL A 94 1.92 -11.62 -0.20
N ASP A 95 2.76 -12.58 -0.59
CA ASP A 95 2.91 -13.87 0.09
C ASP A 95 3.61 -13.73 1.46
N ARG A 96 3.87 -14.86 2.13
CA ARG A 96 4.48 -14.90 3.47
C ARG A 96 5.93 -14.41 3.48
N GLN A 97 6.61 -14.48 2.34
CA GLN A 97 7.99 -14.01 2.16
C GLN A 97 8.03 -12.57 1.63
N GLY A 98 6.86 -11.99 1.36
CA GLY A 98 6.71 -10.64 0.84
C GLY A 98 6.92 -10.52 -0.67
N ASN A 99 6.69 -11.58 -1.44
CA ASN A 99 6.64 -11.49 -2.91
C ASN A 99 5.23 -11.13 -3.38
N PHE A 100 5.11 -10.33 -4.45
CA PHE A 100 3.79 -9.90 -4.92
C PHE A 100 2.97 -11.04 -5.51
N ILE A 101 1.70 -11.08 -5.10
CA ILE A 101 0.65 -11.92 -5.66
C ILE A 101 -0.31 -11.09 -6.51
N ALA A 102 -0.60 -9.86 -6.09
CA ALA A 102 -1.45 -8.90 -6.79
C ALA A 102 -0.97 -7.48 -6.55
N ARG A 103 -1.20 -6.58 -7.50
CA ARG A 103 -0.81 -5.17 -7.41
C ARG A 103 -1.66 -4.31 -8.33
N THR A 104 -2.20 -3.18 -7.86
CA THR A 104 -2.99 -2.29 -8.73
C THR A 104 -2.16 -1.57 -9.79
N LEU A 105 -0.83 -1.57 -9.66
CA LEU A 105 0.11 -0.95 -10.59
C LEU A 105 1.23 -1.92 -10.98
N ASP A 106 1.57 -1.96 -12.26
CA ASP A 106 2.63 -2.81 -12.84
C ASP A 106 2.51 -4.30 -12.45
N TYR A 107 1.28 -4.79 -12.36
CA TYR A 107 0.96 -6.15 -11.89
C TYR A 107 1.79 -7.24 -12.58
N GLN A 108 1.79 -7.24 -13.91
CA GLN A 108 2.45 -8.29 -14.69
C GLN A 108 3.97 -8.32 -14.49
N GLU A 109 4.59 -7.16 -14.32
CA GLU A 109 6.05 -7.04 -14.13
C GLU A 109 6.48 -7.39 -12.70
N MET A 110 5.61 -7.11 -11.73
CA MET A 110 5.91 -7.27 -10.32
C MET A 110 5.51 -8.64 -9.76
N LEU A 111 4.75 -9.44 -10.49
CA LEU A 111 4.25 -10.73 -10.05
C LEU A 111 5.41 -11.67 -9.63
N GLY A 112 5.35 -12.20 -8.42
CA GLY A 112 6.39 -13.04 -7.82
C GLY A 112 7.69 -12.31 -7.44
N GLN A 113 7.81 -11.01 -7.73
CA GLN A 113 8.97 -10.21 -7.32
C GLN A 113 8.87 -9.85 -5.84
N PRO A 114 10.00 -9.75 -5.12
CA PRO A 114 10.00 -9.31 -3.74
C PRO A 114 9.52 -7.86 -3.63
N ALA A 115 8.58 -7.61 -2.72
CA ALA A 115 8.10 -6.26 -2.41
C ALA A 115 9.20 -5.43 -1.74
N THR A 116 8.97 -4.13 -1.59
CA THR A 116 9.97 -3.22 -0.98
C THR A 116 10.34 -3.66 0.43
N GLN A 117 11.50 -3.21 0.92
CA GLN A 117 11.91 -3.48 2.30
C GLN A 117 10.89 -3.00 3.34
N TYR A 118 10.12 -1.95 3.03
CA TYR A 118 9.08 -1.42 3.91
C TYR A 118 7.97 -2.44 4.15
N VAL A 119 7.47 -3.07 3.06
CA VAL A 119 6.47 -4.14 3.13
C VAL A 119 7.02 -5.32 3.93
N ARG A 120 8.22 -5.80 3.57
CA ARG A 120 8.82 -6.99 4.19
C ARG A 120 9.14 -6.79 5.67
N SER A 121 9.53 -5.57 6.07
CA SER A 121 9.76 -5.25 7.48
C SER A 121 8.45 -5.19 8.26
N ALA A 122 7.40 -4.59 7.69
CA ALA A 122 6.10 -4.49 8.34
C ALA A 122 5.49 -5.87 8.64
N ILE A 123 5.50 -6.79 7.67
CA ILE A 123 4.94 -8.14 7.87
C ILE A 123 5.75 -8.99 8.86
N ALA A 124 7.04 -8.69 9.02
CA ALA A 124 7.90 -9.34 10.01
C ALA A 124 7.69 -8.79 11.43
N GLU A 125 7.25 -7.54 11.54
CA GLU A 125 7.05 -6.84 12.82
C GLU A 125 5.71 -7.21 13.46
N ALA A 126 4.61 -7.13 12.70
CA ALA A 126 3.27 -7.32 13.22
C ALA A 126 2.28 -7.87 12.16
N PRO A 127 1.20 -8.55 12.57
CA PRO A 127 0.19 -9.06 11.64
C PRO A 127 -0.70 -7.97 11.02
N SER A 128 -0.69 -6.75 11.53
CA SER A 128 -1.37 -5.61 10.93
C SER A 128 -0.81 -4.31 11.49
N GLY A 129 -1.03 -3.22 10.76
CA GLY A 129 -0.56 -1.92 11.21
C GLY A 129 -0.53 -0.87 10.12
N VAL A 130 0.23 0.18 10.38
CA VAL A 130 0.45 1.28 9.44
C VAL A 130 1.93 1.66 9.45
N TYR A 131 2.53 1.82 8.28
CA TYR A 131 3.93 2.23 8.14
C TYR A 131 4.10 3.36 7.11
N GLU A 132 5.26 4.03 7.15
CA GLU A 132 5.65 5.00 6.12
C GLU A 132 6.60 4.34 5.14
N GLY A 133 6.44 4.65 3.85
CA GLY A 133 7.29 4.05 2.83
C GLY A 133 7.31 4.81 1.52
N VAL A 134 8.03 4.23 0.57
CA VAL A 134 8.11 4.68 -0.81
C VAL A 134 7.86 3.48 -1.70
N THR A 135 6.94 3.59 -2.65
CA THR A 135 6.70 2.53 -3.64
C THR A 135 7.82 2.48 -4.69
N TYR A 136 7.84 1.46 -5.54
CA TYR A 136 8.81 1.37 -6.64
C TYR A 136 8.74 2.56 -7.60
N GLU A 137 7.57 3.19 -7.72
CA GLU A 137 7.31 4.35 -8.58
C GLU A 137 7.69 5.68 -7.91
N GLY A 138 8.23 5.65 -6.69
CA GLY A 138 8.63 6.85 -5.95
C GLY A 138 7.50 7.51 -5.16
N LEU A 139 6.32 6.89 -5.04
CA LEU A 139 5.22 7.44 -4.26
C LEU A 139 5.54 7.38 -2.76
N ARG A 140 5.76 8.54 -2.15
CA ARG A 140 5.83 8.68 -0.68
C ARG A 140 4.44 8.48 -0.09
N ASN A 141 4.31 7.51 0.80
CA ASN A 141 3.00 7.05 1.25
C ASN A 141 2.94 6.80 2.77
N ARG A 142 1.72 6.60 3.24
CA ARG A 142 1.42 5.93 4.49
C ARG A 142 0.57 4.71 4.14
N THR A 143 1.08 3.52 4.44
CA THR A 143 0.46 2.26 4.06
C THR A 143 -0.19 1.59 5.24
N ALA A 144 -1.47 1.27 5.12
CA ALA A 144 -2.13 0.36 6.06
C ALA A 144 -2.06 -1.07 5.54
N TYR A 145 -1.89 -2.04 6.42
CA TYR A 145 -1.83 -3.44 6.03
C TYR A 145 -2.44 -4.38 7.06
N VAL A 146 -2.83 -5.57 6.57
CA VAL A 146 -3.30 -6.69 7.39
C VAL A 146 -2.86 -8.00 6.77
N THR A 147 -2.40 -8.91 7.61
CA THR A 147 -2.00 -10.28 7.29
C THR A 147 -3.12 -11.23 7.64
N SER A 148 -3.55 -12.04 6.68
CA SER A 148 -4.55 -13.09 6.88
C SER A 148 -3.97 -14.20 7.77
N PRO A 149 -4.60 -14.56 8.89
CA PRO A 149 -4.14 -15.69 9.70
C PRO A 149 -4.29 -17.04 8.98
N LEU A 150 -5.16 -17.11 7.97
CA LEU A 150 -5.43 -18.32 7.20
C LEU A 150 -4.30 -18.65 6.23
N SER A 151 -3.89 -17.68 5.40
CA SER A 151 -2.85 -17.88 4.38
C SER A 151 -1.47 -17.35 4.78
N GLY A 152 -1.42 -16.37 5.69
CA GLY A 152 -0.24 -15.56 5.96
C GLY A 152 0.06 -14.53 4.86
N PHE A 153 -0.80 -14.42 3.85
CA PHE A 153 -0.69 -13.34 2.86
C PHE A 153 -1.13 -12.02 3.49
N SER A 154 -0.56 -10.93 3.02
CA SER A 154 -0.90 -9.61 3.53
C SER A 154 -1.34 -8.66 2.42
N THR A 155 -2.37 -7.89 2.71
CA THR A 155 -2.90 -6.84 1.84
C THR A 155 -2.41 -5.49 2.34
N HIS A 156 -1.90 -4.66 1.43
CA HIS A 156 -1.29 -3.37 1.69
C HIS A 156 -1.98 -2.31 0.82
N ILE A 157 -2.39 -1.19 1.41
CA ILE A 157 -2.97 -0.04 0.69
C ILE A 157 -2.11 1.19 0.98
N ALA A 158 -1.34 1.59 -0.01
CA ALA A 158 -0.45 2.74 0.06
C ALA A 158 -1.17 4.02 -0.34
N ILE A 159 -1.42 4.88 0.63
CA ILE A 159 -2.12 6.15 0.45
C ILE A 159 -1.07 7.26 0.28
N PRO A 160 -1.12 8.08 -0.78
CA PRO A 160 -0.19 9.20 -0.98
C PRO A 160 -0.14 10.10 0.25
N ARG A 161 1.07 10.49 0.65
CA ARG A 161 1.24 11.65 1.53
C ARG A 161 0.99 12.90 0.70
N VAL A 162 -0.28 13.26 0.51
CA VAL A 162 -0.61 14.54 -0.11
C VAL A 162 0.02 15.60 0.77
N GLY A 163 1.01 16.32 0.22
CA GLY A 163 1.64 17.40 0.94
C GLY A 163 0.57 18.43 1.30
N LEU A 164 0.21 18.52 2.57
CA LEU A 164 -0.45 19.70 3.14
C LEU A 164 0.35 20.99 2.87
N SER A 165 1.57 20.89 2.33
CA SER A 165 2.41 22.00 1.90
C SER A 165 1.78 22.93 0.85
N ALA A 166 0.88 22.44 -0.01
CA ALA A 166 0.21 23.31 -0.98
C ALA A 166 -0.77 24.31 -0.30
N LEU A 167 -1.40 23.90 0.81
CA LEU A 167 -2.31 24.75 1.61
C LEU A 167 -1.53 25.67 2.57
N ALA A 168 -0.34 25.24 3.02
CA ALA A 168 0.52 26.04 3.90
C ALA A 168 1.26 27.17 3.17
N ALA A 169 1.67 26.97 1.91
CA ALA A 169 2.35 28.01 1.12
C ALA A 169 1.44 29.22 0.84
N GLY A 170 0.14 28.98 0.61
CA GLY A 170 -0.85 30.06 0.41
C GLY A 170 -1.09 30.91 1.67
N SER A 171 -1.06 30.30 2.86
CA SER A 171 -1.30 31.01 4.12
C SER A 171 -0.09 31.84 4.58
N ALA A 172 1.14 31.40 4.32
CA ALA A 172 2.34 32.20 4.60
C ALA A 172 2.41 33.47 3.74
N GLY A 173 2.05 33.38 2.45
CA GLY A 173 2.02 34.53 1.54
C GLY A 173 0.98 35.58 1.94
N LEU A 174 -0.22 35.13 2.34
CA LEU A 174 -1.29 36.02 2.84
C LEU A 174 -0.89 36.73 4.15
N GLY A 175 -0.22 36.02 5.07
CA GLY A 175 0.29 36.61 6.31
C GLY A 175 1.33 37.71 6.05
N PHE A 176 2.25 37.48 5.11
CA PHE A 176 3.27 38.47 4.75
C PHE A 176 2.66 39.71 4.08
N LEU A 177 1.69 39.51 3.19
CA LEU A 177 0.96 40.62 2.55
C LEU A 177 0.18 41.44 3.58
N ALA A 178 -0.53 40.79 4.51
CA ALA A 178 -1.26 41.47 5.58
C ALA A 178 -0.32 42.30 6.47
N LEU A 179 0.86 41.76 6.80
CA LEU A 179 1.87 42.48 7.57
C LEU A 179 2.40 43.71 6.82
N LEU A 180 2.68 43.60 5.52
CA LEU A 180 3.13 44.73 4.69
C LEU A 180 2.07 45.83 4.62
N VAL A 181 0.80 45.47 4.42
CA VAL A 181 -0.31 46.44 4.38
C VAL A 181 -0.46 47.14 5.72
N ALA A 182 -0.38 46.41 6.84
CA ALA A 182 -0.42 47.00 8.18
C ALA A 182 0.72 48.00 8.41
N LEU A 183 1.95 47.64 8.03
CA LEU A 183 3.12 48.52 8.18
C LEU A 183 3.04 49.77 7.30
N LEU A 184 2.58 49.64 6.05
CA LEU A 184 2.38 50.79 5.16
C LEU A 184 1.32 51.75 5.70
N THR A 185 0.22 51.21 6.21
CA THR A 185 -0.87 52.01 6.78
C THR A 185 -0.42 52.74 8.04
N ALA A 186 0.35 52.07 8.90
CA ALA A 186 0.95 52.68 10.08
C ALA A 186 1.94 53.81 9.71
N ALA A 187 2.82 53.57 8.73
CA ALA A 187 3.78 54.57 8.27
C ALA A 187 3.09 55.81 7.69
N LEU A 188 2.06 55.62 6.86
CA LEU A 188 1.26 56.72 6.31
C LEU A 188 0.55 57.52 7.41
N GLY A 189 0.01 56.85 8.42
CA GLY A 189 -0.61 57.49 9.59
C GLY A 189 0.38 58.35 10.38
N ILE A 190 1.59 57.84 10.63
CA ILE A 190 2.66 58.59 11.30
C ILE A 190 3.06 59.83 10.49
N VAL A 191 3.26 59.69 9.18
CA VAL A 191 3.62 60.82 8.30
C VAL A 191 2.51 61.88 8.29
N TYR A 192 1.26 61.46 8.25
CA TYR A 192 0.12 62.37 8.29
C TYR A 192 0.07 63.15 9.62
N ALA A 193 0.18 62.45 10.75
CA ALA A 193 0.16 63.06 12.08
C ALA A 193 1.31 64.07 12.28
N VAL A 194 2.52 63.76 11.81
CA VAL A 194 3.67 64.67 11.88
C VAL A 194 3.45 65.91 11.01
N ARG A 195 2.90 65.75 9.81
CA ARG A 195 2.58 66.87 8.92
C ARG A 195 1.50 67.77 9.50
N GLU A 196 0.49 67.20 10.14
CA GLU A 196 -0.57 67.94 10.81
C GLU A 196 -0.03 68.76 11.99
N GLN A 197 0.81 68.16 12.85
CA GLN A 197 1.45 68.88 13.94
C GLN A 197 2.34 70.03 13.45
N ALA A 198 3.06 69.83 12.34
CA ALA A 198 3.87 70.90 11.74
C ALA A 198 3.01 72.07 11.22
N ARG A 199 1.81 71.79 10.69
CA ARG A 199 0.85 72.81 10.26
C ARG A 199 0.33 73.62 11.44
N TRP A 200 -0.03 72.98 12.55
CA TRP A 200 -0.50 73.67 13.76
C TRP A 200 0.58 74.57 14.37
N ARG A 201 1.82 74.07 14.49
CA ARG A 201 2.95 74.86 15.02
C ARG A 201 3.30 76.07 14.14
N ALA A 202 3.09 75.99 12.82
CA ALA A 202 3.31 77.12 11.92
C ALA A 202 2.27 78.24 12.11
N VAL A 203 1.02 77.88 12.42
CA VAL A 203 -0.08 78.83 12.66
C VAL A 203 0.04 79.53 14.01
N GLU A 204 0.55 78.85 15.04
CA GLU A 204 0.80 79.49 16.35
C GLU A 204 1.90 80.55 16.28
N ARG A 205 2.95 80.30 15.48
CA ARG A 205 4.07 81.24 15.31
C ARG A 205 3.69 82.53 14.58
N THR A 206 2.71 82.47 13.68
CA THR A 206 2.20 83.67 12.99
C THR A 206 1.31 84.51 13.89
N ARG A 207 0.53 83.90 14.81
CA ARG A 207 -0.28 84.64 15.80
C ARG A 207 0.56 85.30 16.91
N ALA A 208 1.63 84.66 17.35
CA ALA A 208 2.53 85.23 18.37
C ALA A 208 3.38 86.41 17.86
N ARG A 209 3.47 86.64 16.55
CA ARG A 209 4.18 87.76 15.93
C ARG A 209 3.29 88.98 15.62
N SER A 210 1.97 88.83 15.74
CA SER A 210 0.99 89.87 15.42
C SER A 210 0.34 90.53 16.64
N GLN A 211 0.85 90.24 17.84
CA GLN A 211 0.58 91.00 19.07
C GLN A 211 1.86 91.73 19.48
#